data_AF-A0A6V7KHC3-F1
#
_entry.id   AF-A0A6V7KHC3-F1
#
_cell.length_a   1.000
_cell.length_b   1.000
_cell.length_c   1.000
_cell.angle_alpha   90.00
_cell.angle_beta   90.00
_cell.angle_gamma   90.00
#
_symmetry.space_group_name_H-M   'P 1'
#
loop_
_entity.id
_entity.type
_entity.pdbx_description
1 polymer ?
#
loop_
_entity_poly.entity_id
_entity_poly.type
_entity_poly.pdbx_seq_one_letter_code
_entity_poly.pdbx_strand_id
1 'polypeptide(L)' 'AHGPIPDKLQMIDLRIYDQKKCNREFGVTEGEICTLTKTGEGSCN' A
#
# COMPACT_ATOMS: atom_id res chain seq x y z
N ALA A 1 -3.26 -14.11 6.27
CA ALA A 1 -2.82 -15.09 5.26
C ALA A 1 -1.30 -15.04 5.22
N HIS A 2 -0.60 -16.15 5.44
CA HIS A 2 0.86 -16.18 5.39
C HIS A 2 1.27 -16.93 4.11
N GLY A 3 1.56 -16.16 3.06
CA GLY A 3 2.22 -16.69 1.87
C GLY A 3 3.67 -17.06 2.18
N PRO A 4 4.35 -17.80 1.29
CA PRO A 4 5.76 -18.11 1.44
C PRO A 4 6.59 -16.82 1.50
N ILE A 5 7.56 -16.77 2.42
CA ILE A 5 8.51 -15.65 2.50
C ILE A 5 9.37 -15.68 1.24
N PRO A 6 9.43 -14.60 0.46
CA PRO A 6 10.24 -14.56 -0.74
C PRO A 6 11.74 -14.60 -0.39
N ASP A 7 12.51 -15.33 -1.19
CA ASP A 7 13.98 -15.46 -1.08
C ASP A 7 14.74 -14.39 -1.89
N LYS A 8 14.01 -13.59 -2.67
CA LYS A 8 14.51 -12.52 -3.53
C LYS A 8 13.81 -11.21 -3.21
N LEU A 9 14.48 -10.11 -3.54
CA LEU A 9 13.88 -8.78 -3.43
C LEU A 9 12.63 -8.69 -4.33
N GLN A 10 11.51 -8.27 -3.74
CA GLN A 10 10.26 -8.07 -4.45
C GLN A 10 10.11 -6.59 -4.83
N MET A 11 9.46 -6.34 -5.96
CA MET A 11 9.15 -5.00 -6.45
C MET A 11 7.69 -4.95 -6.90
N ILE A 12 6.99 -3.87 -6.56
CA ILE A 12 5.64 -3.56 -7.02
C ILE A 12 5.57 -2.10 -7.45
N ASP A 13 4.78 -1.83 -8.49
CA ASP A 13 4.50 -0.47 -8.93
C ASP A 13 3.27 0.07 -8.19
N LEU A 14 3.43 1.19 -7.51
CA LEU A 14 2.40 1.83 -6.72
C LEU A 14 1.92 3.13 -7.37
N ARG A 15 0.64 3.45 -7.20
CA ARG A 15 0.09 4.76 -7.57
C ARG A 15 -0.30 5.53 -6.33
N ILE A 16 0.10 6.80 -6.26
CA ILE A 16 -0.29 7.70 -5.17
C ILE A 16 -1.81 7.84 -5.19
N TYR A 17 -2.44 7.59 -4.05
CA TYR A 17 -3.85 7.86 -3.82
C TYR A 17 -4.02 9.30 -3.33
N ASP A 18 -5.13 9.93 -3.69
CA ASP A 18 -5.40 11.31 -3.27
C ASP A 18 -5.44 11.42 -1.73
N GLN A 19 -4.65 12.34 -1.18
CA GLN A 19 -4.48 12.47 0.28
C GLN A 19 -5.79 12.83 0.99
N LYS A 20 -6.64 13.68 0.39
CA LYS A 20 -7.91 14.09 1.01
C LYS A 20 -8.88 12.91 1.07
N LYS A 21 -8.96 12.13 0.00
CA LYS A 21 -9.74 10.88 -0.01
C LYS A 21 -9.17 9.87 0.97
N CYS A 22 -7.86 9.69 1.01
CA CYS A 22 -7.27 8.75 1.95
C CYS A 22 -7.52 9.14 3.40
N ASN A 23 -7.34 10.40 3.76
CA ASN A 23 -7.60 10.87 5.12
C ASN A 23 -9.08 10.68 5.49
N ARG A 24 -10.00 10.93 4.54
CA ARG A 24 -11.43 10.68 4.78
C ARG A 24 -11.76 9.20 5.02
N GLU A 25 -11.09 8.28 4.34
CA GLU A 25 -11.37 6.84 4.41
C GLU A 25 -10.63 6.12 5.55
N PHE A 26 -9.39 6.52 5.82
CA PHE A 26 -8.48 5.80 6.72
C PHE A 26 -7.95 6.66 7.88
N GLY A 27 -8.20 7.97 7.90
CA GLY A 27 -7.80 8.86 9.00
C GLY A 27 -6.30 9.13 9.10
N VAL A 28 -5.62 9.30 7.95
CA VAL A 28 -4.16 9.51 7.90
C VAL A 28 -3.73 10.94 8.27
N THR A 29 -2.53 11.05 8.81
CA THR A 29 -1.85 12.32 9.13
C THR A 29 -1.14 12.92 7.91
N GLU A 30 -0.63 14.15 8.04
CA GLU A 30 0.11 14.82 6.96
C GLU A 30 1.44 14.12 6.59
N GLY A 31 2.02 13.35 7.51
CA GLY A 31 3.25 12.59 7.28
C GLY A 31 3.04 11.22 6.64
N GLU A 32 1.79 10.82 6.44
CA GLU A 32 1.41 9.52 5.91
C GLU A 32 0.86 9.69 4.50
N ILE A 33 1.17 8.73 3.62
CA ILE A 33 0.62 8.68 2.27
C ILE A 33 -0.10 7.36 2.05
N CYS A 34 -1.02 7.37 1.11
CA CYS A 34 -1.71 6.18 0.69
C CYS A 34 -1.40 5.87 -0.75
N THR A 35 -1.25 4.59 -1.04
CA THR A 35 -1.02 4.10 -2.38
C THR A 35 -2.07 3.07 -2.74
N LEU A 36 -2.54 3.10 -3.99
CA LEU A 36 -3.38 2.04 -4.53
C LEU A 36 -2.53 1.05 -5.31
N THR A 37 -2.76 -0.22 -5.03
CA THR A 37 -2.33 -1.37 -5.83
C THR A 37 -3.51 -1.91 -6.64
N LYS A 38 -3.27 -2.85 -7.55
CA LYS A 38 -4.37 -3.65 -8.11
C LYS A 38 -4.81 -4.70 -7.09
N THR A 39 -6.04 -5.18 -7.22
CA THR A 39 -6.52 -6.31 -6.41
C THR A 39 -5.55 -7.49 -6.51
N GLY A 40 -5.06 -7.97 -5.36
CA GLY A 40 -4.08 -9.05 -5.27
C GLY A 40 -2.62 -8.61 -5.12
N GLU A 41 -2.34 -7.30 -5.18
CA GLU A 41 -1.01 -6.72 -4.96
C GLU A 41 -0.98 -5.90 -3.67
N GLY A 42 0.17 -5.90 -2.97
CA GLY A 42 0.34 -5.17 -1.71
C GLY A 42 1.68 -5.46 -1.04
N SER A 43 2.03 -4.63 -0.07
CA SER A 43 3.13 -4.91 0.85
C SER A 43 2.56 -5.49 2.14
N CYS A 44 3.12 -6.60 2.61
CA CYS A 44 2.79 -7.23 3.88
C CYS A 44 4.11 -7.55 4.60
N ASN A 45 4.10 -7.45 5.93
CA ASN A 45 5.20 -7.91 6.79
C ASN A 45 4.87 -9.28 7.38
#